data_AF-A0A328SB56-F1
#
_entry.id   AF-A0A328SB56-F1
#
_cell.length_a   1.000
_cell.length_b   1.000
_cell.length_c   1.000
_cell.angle_alpha   90.00
_cell.angle_beta   90.00
_cell.angle_gamma   90.00
#
_symmetry.space_group_name_H-M   'P 1'
#
loop_
_entity.id
_entity.type
_entity.pdbx_description
1 polymer ?
#
loop_
_entity_poly.entity_id
_entity_poly.type
_entity_poly.pdbx_seq_one_letter_code
_entity_poly.pdbx_strand_id
1 'polypeptide(L)' 'PSIFIAAWAGCFIAALVAAIEMALSGTFPLVDGLFFMGGYHAMIGFIEAIITVIIIKGIESVRPDLLVWNR' A
#
# COMPACT_ATOMS: atom_id res chain seq x y z
N PRO A 1 -9.27 -7.07 9.37
CA PRO A 1 -7.98 -6.40 9.73
C PRO A 1 -6.83 -6.76 8.79
N SER A 2 -6.70 -8.03 8.37
CA SER A 2 -5.66 -8.51 7.45
C SER A 2 -5.60 -7.73 6.13
N ILE A 3 -6.73 -7.53 5.45
CA ILE A 3 -6.83 -6.79 4.19
C ILE A 3 -6.27 -5.37 4.34
N PHE A 4 -6.65 -4.68 5.42
CA PHE A 4 -6.19 -3.31 5.70
C PHE A 4 -4.67 -3.27 5.87
N ILE A 5 -4.13 -4.13 6.74
CA ILE A 5 -2.69 -4.16 7.05
C ILE A 5 -1.90 -4.51 5.79
N ALA A 6 -2.37 -5.48 4.99
CA ALA A 6 -1.72 -5.88 3.76
C ALA A 6 -1.72 -4.76 2.71
N ALA A 7 -2.84 -4.07 2.51
CA ALA A 7 -2.95 -2.96 1.57
C ALA A 7 -2.06 -1.77 1.98
N TRP A 8 -2.11 -1.39 3.26
CA TRP A 8 -1.28 -0.31 3.80
C TRP A 8 0.21 -0.63 3.68
N ALA A 9 0.62 -1.81 4.17
CA ALA A 9 2.01 -2.24 4.16
C ALA A 9 2.52 -2.42 2.73
N GLY A 10 1.69 -2.94 1.82
CA GLY A 10 2.05 -3.08 0.41
C GLY A 10 2.39 -1.74 -0.25
N CYS A 11 1.59 -0.71 -0.01
CA CYS A 11 1.86 0.64 -0.52
C CYS A 11 3.10 1.27 0.17
N PHE A 12 3.15 1.23 1.50
CA PHE A 12 4.19 1.90 2.28
C PHE A 12 5.57 1.26 2.08
N ILE A 13 5.67 -0.07 2.13
CA ILE A 13 6.94 -0.77 1.93
C ILE A 13 7.45 -0.58 0.50
N ALA A 14 6.56 -0.63 -0.50
CA ALA A 14 6.96 -0.37 -1.89
C ALA A 14 7.56 1.04 -2.04
N ALA A 15 6.97 2.05 -1.40
CA ALA A 15 7.51 3.41 -1.43
C ALA A 15 8.87 3.54 -0.75
N LEU A 16 9.11 2.84 0.37
CA LEU A 16 10.42 2.82 1.03
C LEU A 16 11.48 2.15 0.17
N VAL A 17 11.15 1.00 -0.46
CA VAL A 17 12.06 0.30 -1.36
C VAL A 17 12.39 1.18 -2.57
N ALA A 18 11.39 1.84 -3.17
CA ALA A 18 11.62 2.78 -4.27
C ALA A 18 12.53 3.96 -3.87
N ALA A 19 12.41 4.48 -2.65
CA ALA A 19 13.30 5.52 -2.14
C ALA A 19 14.76 5.04 -2.03
N ILE A 20 14.97 3.79 -1.60
CA ILE A 20 16.30 3.16 -1.55
C ILE A 20 16.87 3.00 -2.96
N GLU A 21 16.06 2.52 -3.91
CA GLU A 21 16.47 2.37 -5.32
C GLU A 21 16.87 3.71 -5.94
N MET A 22 16.13 4.80 -5.68
CA MET A 22 16.49 6.14 -6.14
C MET A 22 17.80 6.65 -5.54
N ALA A 23 18.08 6.32 -4.27
CA ALA A 23 19.35 6.66 -3.64
C ALA A 23 20.51 5.89 -4.25
N LEU A 24 20.34 4.59 -4.51
CA LEU A 24 21.33 3.75 -5.17
C LEU A 24 21.61 4.18 -6.62
N SER A 25 20.60 4.72 -7.32
CA SER A 25 20.76 5.24 -8.67
C SER A 25 21.39 6.65 -8.72
N GLY A 26 21.65 7.27 -7.57
CA GLY A 26 22.18 8.64 -7.49
C GLY A 26 21.19 9.73 -7.89
N THR A 27 19.90 9.41 -7.98
CA THR A 27 18.85 10.35 -8.41
C THR A 27 18.28 11.18 -7.26
N PHE A 28 18.28 10.66 -6.03
CA PHE A 28 17.73 11.36 -4.87
C PHE A 28 18.44 11.00 -3.56
N PRO A 29 18.66 11.93 -2.61
CA PRO A 29 19.30 11.61 -1.33
C PRO A 29 18.48 10.63 -0.49
N LEU A 30 19.14 9.68 0.18
CA LEU A 30 18.47 8.62 0.93
C LEU A 30 17.59 9.16 2.08
N VAL A 31 18.11 10.08 2.89
CA VAL A 31 17.40 10.59 4.07
C VAL A 31 16.14 11.34 3.66
N ASP A 32 16.27 12.25 2.69
CA ASP A 32 15.13 12.99 2.15
C ASP A 32 14.15 12.04 1.44
N GLY A 33 14.68 11.05 0.71
CA GLY A 33 13.89 10.04 0.00
C GLY A 33 13.01 9.27 0.96
N LEU A 34 13.58 8.74 2.04
CA LEU A 34 12.83 8.02 3.08
C LEU A 34 11.83 8.94 3.80
N PHE A 35 12.20 10.19 4.09
CA PHE A 35 11.31 11.13 4.77
C PHE A 35 10.09 11.47 3.92
N PHE A 36 10.29 11.89 2.67
CA PHE A 36 9.19 12.28 1.79
C PHE A 36 8.40 11.08 1.27
N MET A 37 9.06 10.07 0.70
CA MET A 37 8.37 8.89 0.18
C MET A 37 7.67 8.14 1.31
N GLY A 38 8.35 7.91 2.43
CA GLY A 38 7.77 7.26 3.58
C GLY A 38 6.62 8.08 4.18
N GLY A 39 6.83 9.37 4.44
CA GLY A 39 5.82 10.23 5.06
C GLY A 39 4.52 10.33 4.25
N TYR A 40 4.63 10.62 2.94
CA TYR A 40 3.45 10.70 2.08
C TYR A 40 2.77 9.33 1.96
N HIS A 41 3.51 8.25 1.71
CA HIS A 41 2.93 6.92 1.49
C HIS A 41 2.40 6.26 2.78
N ALA A 42 2.89 6.65 3.95
CA ALA A 42 2.26 6.26 5.22
C ALA A 42 0.84 6.83 5.33
N MET A 43 0.64 8.11 4.92
CA MET A 43 -0.66 8.78 4.94
C MET A 43 -1.57 8.31 3.80
N ILE A 44 -1.12 8.36 2.55
CA ILE A 44 -1.97 7.96 1.41
C ILE A 44 -2.22 6.45 1.40
N GLY A 45 -1.26 5.64 1.86
CA GLY A 45 -1.45 4.20 2.03
C GLY A 45 -2.56 3.87 3.04
N PHE A 46 -2.80 4.75 4.03
CA PHE A 46 -3.90 4.57 4.99
C PHE A 46 -5.25 4.73 4.30
N ILE A 47 -5.36 5.72 3.42
CA ILE A 47 -6.55 5.94 2.60
C ILE A 47 -6.75 4.76 1.65
N GLU A 48 -5.69 4.29 0.99
CA GLU A 48 -5.75 3.12 0.12
C GLU A 48 -6.21 1.85 0.85
N ALA A 49 -5.75 1.63 2.07
CA ALA A 49 -6.18 0.51 2.89
C ALA A 49 -7.68 0.56 3.23
N ILE A 50 -8.25 1.74 3.47
CA ILE A 50 -9.70 1.92 3.64
C ILE A 50 -10.42 1.58 2.34
N ILE A 51 -9.97 2.12 1.20
CA ILE A 51 -10.56 1.88 -0.11
C ILE A 51 -10.56 0.37 -0.42
N THR A 52 -9.42 -0.30 -0.22
CA THR A 52 -9.28 -1.74 -0.45
C THR A 52 -10.26 -2.54 0.42
N VAL A 53 -10.42 -2.19 1.71
CA VAL A 53 -11.41 -2.86 2.58
C VAL A 53 -12.83 -2.66 2.07
N ILE A 54 -13.19 -1.46 1.64
CA ILE A 54 -14.52 -1.16 1.08
C ILE A 54 -14.76 -1.98 -0.19
N ILE A 55 -13.78 -2.04 -1.09
CA ILE A 55 -13.88 -2.81 -2.33
C ILE A 55 -14.08 -4.30 -2.04
N ILE A 56 -13.28 -4.89 -1.15
CA ILE A 56 -13.42 -6.33 -0.83
C ILE A 56 -14.78 -6.63 -0.21
N LYS A 57 -15.29 -5.77 0.69
CA LYS A 57 -16.65 -5.92 1.24
C LYS A 57 -17.73 -5.78 0.16
N GLY A 58 -17.54 -4.84 -0.77
CA GLY A 58 -18.44 -4.67 -1.91
C GLY A 58 -18.48 -5.92 -2.79
N ILE A 59 -17.32 -6.47 -3.14
CA ILE A 59 -17.22 -7.72 -3.92
C ILE A 59 -17.88 -8.87 -3.16
N GLU A 60 -17.61 -9.03 -1.87
CA GLU A 60 -18.22 -10.07 -1.03
C GLU A 60 -19.76 -10.00 -1.05
N SER A 61 -20.33 -8.79 -1.10
CA SER A 61 -21.79 -8.60 -1.14
C SER A 61 -22.44 -8.83 -2.51
N VAL A 62 -21.72 -8.62 -3.62
CA VAL A 62 -22.29 -8.64 -4.98
C VAL A 62 -21.82 -9.84 -5.81
N ARG A 63 -20.55 -10.22 -5.68
CA ARG A 63 -19.89 -11.31 -6.40
C ARG A 63 -18.95 -12.09 -5.47
N PRO A 64 -19.49 -12.75 -4.42
CA PRO A 64 -18.68 -13.51 -3.48
C PRO A 64 -17.86 -14.61 -4.16
N ASP A 65 -18.31 -15.12 -5.32
CA ASP A 65 -17.63 -16.13 -6.13
C ASP A 65 -16.24 -15.71 -6.66
N LEU A 66 -15.95 -14.40 -6.71
CA LEU A 66 -14.65 -13.88 -7.11
C LEU A 66 -13.59 -13.97 -6.00
N LEU A 67 -14.01 -14.20 -4.75
CA LEU A 67 -13.12 -14.27 -3.61
C LEU A 67 -12.63 -15.70 -3.41
N VAL A 68 -11.30 -15.86 -3.31
CA VAL A 68 -10.68 -17.20 -3.32
C VAL A 68 -11.10 -18.08 -2.16
N TRP A 69 -11.57 -17.46 -1.06
CA TRP A 69 -12.01 -18.10 0.17
C TRP A 69 -13.51 -18.43 0.20
N ASN A 70 -14.26 -18.06 -0.83
CA ASN A 70 -15.69 -18.35 -0.99
C ASN A 70 -15.94 -19.47 -2.02
N ARG A 71 -14.91 -20.27 -2.32
CA ARG A 71 -14.99 -21.44 -3.19
C ARG A 71 -15.50 -22.67 -2.45
#